data_AF-A0A523JQZ4-F1
#
_entry.id   AF-A0A523JQZ4-F1
#
_cell.length_a   1.000
_cell.length_b   1.000
_cell.length_c   1.000
_cell.angle_alpha   90.00
_cell.angle_beta   90.00
_cell.angle_gamma   90.00
#
_symmetry.space_group_name_H-M   'P 1'
#
loop_
_entity.id
_entity.type
_entity.pdbx_description
1 polymer ?
#
loop_
_entity_poly.entity_id
_entity_poly.type
_entity_poly.pdbx_seq_one_letter_code
_entity_poly.pdbx_strand_id
1 'polypeptide(L)' 'MNRTTSPDKVWLASLVLACCCILPVGVADAAKDTPRFEIRSAYAELEDAVYFLHARINYPLSKQALEALQSGVEL' A
#
# COMPACT_ATOMS: atom_id res chain seq x y z
N MET A 1 24.44 -25.17 -34.17
CA MET A 1 25.79 -25.24 -33.57
C MET A 1 26.44 -23.87 -33.71
N ASN A 2 26.84 -23.10 -32.71
CA ASN A 2 27.08 -23.34 -31.29
C ASN A 2 26.84 -22.03 -30.52
N ARG A 3 26.00 -22.07 -29.47
CA ARG A 3 25.89 -21.00 -28.48
C ARG A 3 27.18 -21.04 -27.65
N THR A 4 28.13 -20.16 -27.93
CA THR A 4 29.33 -20.00 -27.11
C THR A 4 28.94 -19.30 -25.81
N THR A 5 28.43 -20.07 -24.85
CA THR A 5 28.36 -19.63 -23.46
C THR A 5 29.79 -19.53 -22.96
N SER A 6 30.37 -18.32 -22.99
CA SER A 6 31.66 -18.04 -22.34
C SER A 6 31.49 -18.34 -20.84
N PRO A 7 32.34 -19.20 -20.26
CA PRO A 7 32.21 -19.64 -18.86
C PRO A 7 32.31 -18.47 -17.87
N ASP A 8 32.97 -17.38 -18.29
CA ASP A 8 33.16 -16.15 -17.51
C ASP A 8 31.83 -15.46 -17.19
N LYS A 9 30.88 -15.51 -18.14
CA LYS A 9 29.54 -14.94 -17.96
C LYS A 9 28.64 -15.79 -17.07
N VAL A 10 28.83 -17.11 -17.08
CA VAL A 10 28.05 -18.06 -16.27
C VAL A 10 28.40 -17.89 -14.80
N TRP A 11 29.67 -17.68 -14.47
CA TRP A 11 30.09 -17.47 -13.10
C TRP A 11 29.58 -16.14 -12.52
N LEU A 12 29.62 -15.06 -13.32
CA LEU A 12 29.02 -13.78 -12.96
C LEU A 12 27.51 -13.88 -12.75
N ALA A 13 26.80 -14.60 -13.62
CA ALA A 13 25.36 -14.82 -13.48
C ALA A 13 25.02 -15.62 -12.20
N SER A 14 25.80 -16.66 -11.89
CA SER A 14 25.63 -17.45 -10.66
C SER A 14 25.94 -16.65 -9.40
N LEU A 15 26.94 -15.76 -9.44
CA LEU A 15 27.30 -14.91 -8.30
C LEU A 15 26.22 -13.86 -8.01
N VAL A 16 25.66 -13.24 -9.05
CA VAL A 16 24.54 -12.28 -8.91
C VAL A 16 23.28 -12.99 -8.40
N LEU A 17 22.97 -14.18 -8.93
CA LEU A 17 21.81 -14.96 -8.47
C LEU A 17 21.98 -15.40 -7.00
N ALA A 18 23.17 -15.83 -6.61
CA ALA A 18 23.48 -16.17 -5.23
C ALA A 18 23.33 -14.94 -4.32
N CYS A 19 23.81 -13.77 -4.72
CA CYS A 19 23.73 -12.54 -3.93
C CYS A 19 22.28 -12.07 -3.71
N CYS A 20 21.40 -12.21 -4.72
CA CYS A 20 19.97 -11.92 -4.59
C CYS A 20 19.24 -12.84 -3.60
N CYS A 21 19.71 -14.08 -3.40
CA CYS A 21 19.08 -15.03 -2.48
C CYS A 21 19.44 -14.82 -1.01
N ILE A 22 20.46 -14.00 -0.70
CA ILE A 22 20.89 -13.69 0.67
C ILE A 22 20.34 -12.34 1.14
N LEU A 23 19.54 -11.65 0.31
CA LEU A 23 18.83 -10.46 0.77
C LEU A 23 17.94 -10.89 1.93
N PRO A 24 18.19 -10.43 3.17
CA PRO A 24 17.27 -10.67 4.26
C PRO A 24 15.97 -10.02 3.81
N VAL A 25 14.99 -10.85 3.49
CA VAL A 25 13.60 -10.45 3.43
C VAL A 25 13.31 -10.07 4.87
N GLY A 26 13.62 -8.81 5.21
CA GLY A 26 13.18 -8.21 6.43
C GLY A 26 11.70 -8.46 6.44
N VAL A 27 11.27 -9.35 7.33
CA VAL A 27 9.90 -9.37 7.81
C VAL A 27 9.71 -7.97 8.35
N ALA A 28 9.20 -7.10 7.48
CA ALA A 28 8.55 -5.89 7.88
C ALA A 28 7.45 -6.42 8.78
N ASP A 29 7.71 -6.41 10.08
CA ASP A 29 6.70 -6.47 11.10
C ASP A 29 5.91 -5.18 10.88
N ALA A 30 5.03 -5.24 9.89
CA ALA A 30 3.98 -4.28 9.69
C ALA A 30 3.15 -4.46 10.95
N ALA A 31 3.55 -3.72 11.98
CA ALA A 31 2.73 -3.39 13.11
C ALA A 31 1.31 -3.28 12.55
N LYS A 32 0.41 -4.09 13.10
CA LYS A 32 -1.02 -4.11 12.76
C LYS A 32 -1.64 -2.76 13.11
N ASP A 33 -1.23 -1.72 12.41
CA ASP A 33 -1.88 -0.44 12.37
C ASP A 33 -3.06 -0.68 11.42
N THR A 34 -4.05 -1.37 11.99
CA THR A 34 -5.33 -1.56 11.31
C THR A 34 -5.82 -0.14 11.05
N PRO A 35 -5.97 0.25 9.78
CA PRO A 35 -6.13 1.66 9.46
C PRO A 35 -7.34 2.21 10.21
N ARG A 36 -7.18 3.37 10.88
CA ARG A 36 -8.25 4.00 11.69
C ARG A 36 -9.54 4.24 10.88
N PHE A 37 -9.41 4.26 9.55
CA PHE A 37 -10.51 4.30 8.60
C PHE A 37 -10.08 3.68 7.27
N GLU A 38 -11.05 3.22 6.48
CA GLU A 38 -10.81 2.65 5.16
C GLU A 38 -11.45 3.51 4.07
N ILE A 39 -10.70 3.84 3.01
CA ILE A 39 -11.26 4.48 1.82
C ILE A 39 -11.88 3.38 0.94
N ARG A 40 -13.19 3.44 0.72
CA ARG A 40 -13.94 2.49 -0.13
C ARG A 40 -13.86 2.86 -1.61
N SER A 41 -13.89 4.15 -1.90
CA SER A 41 -13.69 4.69 -3.25
C SER A 41 -13.24 6.13 -3.14
N ALA A 42 -12.45 6.58 -4.11
CA ALA A 42 -12.12 7.98 -4.32
C ALA A 42 -12.01 8.23 -5.83
N TYR A 43 -12.62 9.30 -6.31
CA TYR A 43 -12.53 9.71 -7.71
C TYR A 43 -12.75 11.22 -7.81
N ALA A 44 -12.32 11.77 -8.95
CA ALA A 44 -12.48 13.17 -9.27
C ALA A 44 -13.36 13.28 -10.51
N GLU A 45 -14.31 14.21 -10.49
CA GLU A 45 -15.11 14.60 -11.66
C GLU A 45 -14.78 16.05 -12.01
N LEU A 46 -14.70 16.37 -13.30
CA LEU A 46 -14.51 17.73 -13.78
C LEU A 46 -15.83 18.21 -14.38
N GLU A 47 -16.45 19.19 -13.73
CA GLU A 47 -17.72 19.78 -14.16
C GLU A 47 -17.57 21.31 -14.12
N ASP A 48 -17.95 21.99 -15.22
CA ASP A 48 -17.83 23.45 -15.36
C ASP A 48 -16.44 24.02 -15.00
N ALA A 49 -15.38 23.31 -15.42
CA ALA A 49 -13.98 23.63 -15.11
C ALA A 49 -13.61 23.58 -13.61
N VAL A 50 -14.44 22.96 -12.78
CA VAL A 50 -14.21 22.71 -11.36
C VAL A 50 -14.04 21.22 -11.09
N TYR A 51 -13.00 20.85 -10.36
CA TYR A 51 -12.81 19.47 -9.91
C TYR A 51 -13.61 19.19 -8.65
N PHE A 52 -14.51 18.22 -8.72
CA PHE A 52 -15.24 17.66 -7.60
C PHE A 52 -14.54 16.38 -7.13
N LEU A 53 -14.16 16.36 -5.86
CA LEU A 53 -13.52 15.21 -5.24
C LEU A 53 -14.56 14.43 -4.44
N HIS A 54 -14.83 13.20 -4.89
CA HIS A 54 -15.72 12.29 -4.22
C HIS A 54 -14.91 11.22 -3.52
N ALA A 55 -15.23 10.97 -2.25
CA ALA A 55 -14.66 9.88 -1.50
C ALA A 55 -15.73 9.21 -0.65
N ARG A 56 -15.69 7.89 -0.60
CA ARG A 56 -16.48 7.11 0.36
C ARG A 56 -15.53 6.53 1.39
N ILE A 57 -15.72 6.93 2.64
CA ILE A 57 -14.86 6.52 3.77
C ILE A 57 -15.69 5.65 4.72
N ASN A 58 -15.12 4.52 5.13
CA ASN A 58 -15.60 3.74 6.25
C ASN A 58 -14.82 4.15 7.50
N TYR A 59 -15.49 4.87 8.40
CA TYR A 59 -14.90 5.36 9.65
C TYR A 59 -15.63 4.73 10.84
N PRO A 60 -15.14 3.59 11.36
CA PRO A 60 -15.78 2.94 12.50
C PRO A 60 -15.63 3.80 13.76
N LEU A 61 -16.75 4.33 14.26
CA LEU A 61 -16.78 5.09 15.50
C LEU A 61 -16.80 4.16 16.72
N SER A 62 -16.10 4.56 17.78
CA SER A 62 -16.34 3.96 19.10
C SER A 62 -17.77 4.27 19.56
N LYS A 63 -18.32 3.45 20.46
CA LYS A 63 -19.68 3.67 21.01
C LYS A 63 -19.84 5.08 21.58
N GLN A 64 -18.85 5.53 22.34
CA GLN A 64 -18.83 6.86 22.95
C GLN A 64 -18.77 7.99 21.91
N ALA A 65 -18.01 7.82 20.83
CA ALA A 65 -17.95 8.80 19.75
C ALA A 65 -19.25 8.84 18.93
N LEU A 66 -19.88 7.68 18.72
CA LEU A 66 -21.19 7.60 18.08
C LEU A 66 -22.28 8.27 18.92
N GLU A 67 -22.27 8.03 20.23
CA GLU A 67 -23.18 8.67 21.19
C GLU A 67 -22.99 10.20 21.22
N ALA A 68 -21.74 10.69 21.20
CA ALA A 68 -21.44 12.12 21.12
C ALA A 68 -21.93 12.75 19.81
N LEU A 69 -21.71 12.06 18.67
CA LEU A 69 -22.19 12.51 17.37
C LEU A 69 -23.72 12.57 17.30
N GLN A 70 -24.41 11.56 17.85
CA GLN A 70 -25.87 11.48 17.84
C GLN A 70 -26.53 12.46 18.82
N SER A 71 -25.87 12.75 19.95
CA SER A 71 -26.36 13.71 20.94
C SER A 71 -26.08 15.18 20.57
N GLY A 72 -25.40 15.43 19.44
CA GLY A 72 -25.19 16.78 18.92
C GLY A 72 -24.18 17.59 19.72
N VAL A 73 -23.14 16.95 20.27
CA VAL A 73 -22.08 17.66 20.98
C VAL A 73 -21.24 18.46 19.97
N GLU A 74 -21.13 19.77 20.17
CA GLU A 74 -20.21 20.62 19.41
C GLU A 74 -18.75 20.17 19.63
N LEU A 75 -17.98 20.10 18.55
CA LEU A 75 -16.57 19.69 18.53
C LEU A 75 -15.64 20.77 19.09
#